data_AF-A0A7C4YZE2-F1
#
_entry.id   AF-A0A7C4YZE2-F1
#
_cell.length_a   1.000
_cell.length_b   1.000
_cell.length_c   1.000
_cell.angle_alpha   90.00
_cell.angle_beta   90.00
_cell.angle_gamma   90.00
#
_symmetry.space_group_name_H-M   'P 1'
#
loop_
_entity.id
_entity.type
_entity.pdbx_description
1 polymer ?
#
loop_
_entity_poly.entity_id
_entity_poly.type
_entity_poly.pdbx_seq_one_letter_code
_entity_poly.pdbx_strand_id
1 'polypeptide(L)'
;MHPITDKIIRDGPKATNLDALSQTVKFRLYSDAADTLMRQGNYVWAADAFLLAGNKQALRDHGKWLLAQRRFGLAALFLLHTEDESTLLHLAQECMRIGETSSALRIYEKLGDATMVSFLQENK
;
A
#
# COMPACT_ATOMS: atom_id res chain seq x y z
N MET A 1 -13.59 11.50 17.11
CA MET A 1 -13.29 10.36 16.21
C MET A 1 -14.53 9.46 16.20
N HIS A 2 -14.88 8.83 15.08
CA HIS A 2 -16.12 8.02 14.97
C HIS A 2 -15.87 6.60 15.55
N PRO A 3 -16.81 5.99 16.30
CA PRO A 3 -16.55 4.70 16.98
C PRO A 3 -16.12 3.55 16.05
N ILE A 4 -16.62 3.55 14.81
CA ILE A 4 -16.21 2.57 13.80
C ILE A 4 -14.78 2.81 13.31
N THR A 5 -14.37 4.08 13.16
CA THR A 5 -12.99 4.45 12.82
C THR A 5 -12.03 3.97 13.91
N ASP A 6 -12.40 4.15 15.18
CA ASP A 6 -11.61 3.66 16.32
C ASP A 6 -11.48 2.14 16.30
N LYS A 7 -12.56 1.44 15.94
CA LYS A 7 -12.56 -0.01 15.78
C LYS A 7 -11.60 -0.45 14.66
N ILE A 8 -11.63 0.20 13.51
CA ILE A 8 -10.70 -0.08 12.39
C ILE A 8 -9.24 0.09 12.85
N ILE A 9 -8.95 1.18 13.55
CA ILE A 9 -7.59 1.50 14.02
C ILE A 9 -7.10 0.49 15.05
N ARG A 10 -7.98 0.01 15.95
CA ARG A 10 -7.62 -0.93 17.02
C ARG A 10 -7.54 -2.37 16.55
N ASP A 11 -8.54 -2.82 15.80
CA ASP A 11 -8.73 -4.23 15.45
C ASP A 11 -8.11 -4.57 14.08
N GLY A 12 -7.84 -3.55 13.26
CA GLY A 12 -7.27 -3.68 11.93
C GLY A 12 -8.30 -3.52 10.81
N PRO A 13 -7.92 -2.96 9.64
CA PRO A 13 -8.86 -2.71 8.53
C PRO A 13 -9.49 -3.98 7.98
N LYS A 14 -8.69 -5.04 7.78
CA LYS A 14 -9.16 -6.32 7.24
C LYS A 14 -10.00 -7.14 8.24
N ALA A 15 -9.89 -6.88 9.54
CA ALA A 15 -10.67 -7.56 10.57
C ALA A 15 -12.07 -6.92 10.75
N THR A 16 -12.27 -5.72 10.21
CA THR A 16 -13.53 -4.97 10.37
C THR A 16 -14.44 -5.22 9.17
N ASN A 17 -15.50 -6.01 9.35
CA ASN A 17 -16.50 -6.18 8.29
C ASN A 17 -17.43 -4.96 8.23
N LEU A 18 -17.37 -4.23 7.11
CA LEU A 18 -18.23 -3.07 6.82
C LEU A 18 -19.08 -3.27 5.55
N ASP A 19 -19.27 -4.50 5.10
CA ASP A 19 -19.90 -4.79 3.81
C ASP A 19 -21.33 -4.28 3.70
N ALA A 20 -22.06 -4.28 4.83
CA ALA A 20 -23.41 -3.77 4.95
C ALA A 20 -23.54 -2.24 4.79
N LEU A 21 -22.43 -1.49 4.83
CA LEU A 21 -22.43 -0.03 4.67
C LEU A 21 -22.39 0.38 3.20
N SER A 22 -22.87 1.58 2.89
CA SER A 22 -22.74 2.14 1.54
C SER A 22 -21.29 2.47 1.22
N GLN A 23 -20.93 2.47 -0.07
CA GLN A 23 -19.55 2.75 -0.51
C GLN A 23 -19.06 4.13 -0.05
N THR A 24 -19.91 5.15 -0.05
CA THR A 24 -19.58 6.49 0.45
C THR A 24 -19.20 6.48 1.93
N VAL A 25 -19.93 5.71 2.75
CA VAL A 25 -19.62 5.58 4.17
C VAL A 25 -18.33 4.79 4.39
N LYS A 26 -18.14 3.69 3.65
CA LYS A 26 -16.88 2.92 3.69
C LYS A 26 -15.68 3.80 3.32
N PHE A 27 -15.79 4.55 2.22
CA PHE A 27 -14.74 5.47 1.76
C PHE A 27 -14.32 6.42 2.88
N ARG A 28 -15.29 7.08 3.53
CA ARG A 28 -15.02 8.01 4.63
C ARG A 28 -14.36 7.31 5.82
N LEU A 29 -14.98 6.25 6.35
CA LEU A 29 -14.51 5.59 7.57
C LEU A 29 -13.11 4.99 7.42
N TYR A 30 -12.85 4.33 6.29
CA TYR A 30 -11.53 3.76 6.02
C TYR A 30 -10.49 4.84 5.70
N SER A 31 -10.84 5.92 4.99
CA SER A 31 -9.88 7.01 4.74
C SER A 31 -9.50 7.73 6.03
N ASP A 32 -10.47 8.04 6.91
CA ASP A 32 -10.21 8.67 8.21
C ASP A 32 -9.33 7.78 9.11
N ALA A 33 -9.56 6.46 9.08
CA ALA A 33 -8.74 5.50 9.79
C ALA A 33 -7.32 5.44 9.21
N ALA A 34 -7.20 5.39 7.87
CA ALA A 34 -5.94 5.35 7.17
C ALA A 34 -5.08 6.58 7.46
N ASP A 35 -5.65 7.79 7.42
CA ASP A 35 -4.95 9.04 7.76
C ASP A 35 -4.46 9.06 9.22
N THR A 36 -5.21 8.44 10.12
CA THR A 36 -4.81 8.31 11.51
C THR A 36 -3.66 7.30 11.67
N LEU A 37 -3.75 6.15 10.99
CA LEU A 37 -2.69 5.13 10.96
C LEU A 37 -1.40 5.64 10.32
N MET A 38 -1.50 6.48 9.28
CA MET A 38 -0.35 7.18 8.67
C MET A 38 0.38 8.05 9.69
N ARG A 39 -0.37 8.84 10.46
CA ARG A 39 0.19 9.71 11.52
C ARG A 39 0.81 8.92 12.67
N GLN A 40 0.32 7.71 12.93
CA GLN A 40 0.87 6.78 13.92
C GLN A 40 2.08 5.98 13.38
N GLY A 41 2.43 6.12 12.09
CA GLY A 41 3.49 5.33 11.46
C GLY A 41 3.12 3.87 11.18
N ASN A 42 1.83 3.49 11.33
CA ASN A 42 1.35 2.16 10.99
C ASN A 42 0.99 2.08 9.50
N TYR A 43 2.02 2.12 8.66
CA TYR A 43 1.88 2.21 7.21
C TYR A 43 1.23 0.99 6.56
N VAL A 44 1.42 -0.21 7.13
CA VAL A 44 0.81 -1.44 6.61
C VAL A 44 -0.70 -1.37 6.73
N TRP A 45 -1.21 -1.04 7.91
CA TRP A 45 -2.66 -0.90 8.10
C TRP A 45 -3.21 0.33 7.38
N ALA A 46 -2.45 1.41 7.27
CA ALA A 46 -2.88 2.57 6.48
C ALA A 46 -3.09 2.21 5.00
N ALA A 47 -2.14 1.50 4.38
CA ALA A 47 -2.27 1.05 2.99
C ALA A 47 -3.50 0.14 2.80
N ASP A 48 -3.70 -0.83 3.70
CA ASP A 48 -4.87 -1.71 3.68
C ASP A 48 -6.19 -0.94 3.81
N ALA A 49 -6.24 0.06 4.70
CA ALA A 49 -7.43 0.90 4.86
C ALA A 49 -7.71 1.75 3.62
N PHE A 50 -6.71 2.41 3.03
CA PHE A 50 -6.92 3.15 1.78
C PHE A 50 -7.35 2.25 0.62
N LEU A 51 -6.82 1.02 0.55
CA LEU A 51 -7.24 0.02 -0.44
C LEU A 51 -8.71 -0.35 -0.26
N LEU A 52 -9.13 -0.66 0.97
CA LEU A 52 -10.54 -0.97 1.29
C LEU A 52 -11.48 0.22 1.08
N ALA A 53 -10.99 1.45 1.25
CA ALA A 53 -11.72 2.66 0.91
C ALA A 53 -11.91 2.82 -0.62
N GLY A 54 -11.06 2.19 -1.44
CA GLY A 54 -10.94 2.49 -2.86
C GLY A 54 -10.28 3.85 -3.13
N ASN A 55 -9.53 4.40 -2.17
CA ASN A 55 -8.93 5.72 -2.27
C ASN A 55 -7.59 5.67 -3.05
N LYS A 56 -7.69 5.47 -4.37
CA LYS A 56 -6.53 5.39 -5.29
C LYS A 56 -5.64 6.64 -5.23
N GLN A 57 -6.23 7.81 -5.00
CA GLN A 57 -5.49 9.07 -4.94
C GLN A 57 -4.59 9.12 -3.69
N ALA A 58 -5.12 8.79 -2.51
CA ALA A 58 -4.32 8.74 -1.28
C ALA A 58 -3.22 7.67 -1.35
N LEU A 59 -3.51 6.50 -1.94
CA LEU A 59 -2.49 5.47 -2.20
C LEU A 59 -1.33 6.03 -3.05
N ARG A 60 -1.66 6.75 -4.13
CA ARG A 60 -0.64 7.37 -4.99
C ARG A 60 0.16 8.44 -4.23
N ASP A 61 -0.50 9.35 -3.53
CA ASP A 61 0.15 10.51 -2.92
C ASP A 61 1.04 10.09 -1.74
N HIS A 62 0.55 9.25 -0.84
CA HIS A 62 1.35 8.73 0.27
C HIS A 62 2.45 7.79 -0.20
N GLY A 63 2.19 6.99 -1.24
CA GLY A 63 3.19 6.16 -1.88
C GLY A 63 4.35 6.99 -2.45
N LYS A 64 4.05 8.07 -3.20
CA LYS A 64 5.07 8.98 -3.74
C LYS A 64 5.82 9.74 -2.65
N TRP A 65 5.13 10.12 -1.57
CA TRP A 65 5.77 10.73 -0.41
C TRP A 65 6.75 9.79 0.30
N LEU A 66 6.40 8.51 0.51
CA LEU A 66 7.30 7.49 1.07
C LEU A 66 8.49 7.21 0.13
N LEU A 67 8.24 7.17 -1.17
CA LEU A 67 9.28 7.01 -2.20
C LEU A 67 10.30 8.15 -2.15
N ALA A 68 9.85 9.40 -2.05
CA ALA A 68 10.72 10.57 -1.93
C ALA A 68 11.60 10.53 -0.66
N GLN A 69 11.15 9.83 0.39
CA GLN A 69 11.92 9.59 1.62
C GLN A 69 12.83 8.37 1.55
N ARG A 70 12.96 7.72 0.39
CA ARG A 70 13.72 6.48 0.18
C ARG A 70 13.23 5.31 1.04
N ARG A 71 11.97 5.34 1.48
CA ARG A 71 11.32 4.24 2.22
C ARG A 71 10.68 3.27 1.24
N PHE A 72 11.49 2.61 0.42
CA PHE A 72 11.02 1.88 -0.76
C PHE A 72 10.06 0.73 -0.44
N GLY A 73 10.38 -0.14 0.52
CA GLY A 73 9.48 -1.23 0.93
C GLY A 73 8.12 -0.73 1.42
N LEU A 74 8.09 0.39 2.17
CA LEU A 74 6.84 1.01 2.59
C LEU A 74 6.10 1.67 1.43
N ALA A 75 6.79 2.35 0.51
CA ALA A 75 6.18 2.93 -0.68
C ALA A 75 5.51 1.86 -1.55
N ALA A 76 6.09 0.65 -1.62
CA ALA A 76 5.54 -0.48 -2.37
C ALA A 76 4.16 -0.90 -1.83
N LEU A 77 3.92 -0.81 -0.52
CA LEU A 77 2.60 -1.14 0.06
C LEU A 77 1.46 -0.28 -0.52
N PHE A 78 1.75 0.94 -0.94
CA PHE A 78 0.75 1.86 -1.48
C PHE A 78 0.73 1.85 -3.00
N LEU A 79 1.91 1.93 -3.63
CA LEU A 79 2.04 2.13 -5.08
C LEU A 79 1.67 0.88 -5.88
N LEU A 80 1.79 -0.33 -5.32
CA LEU A 80 1.39 -1.58 -5.96
C LEU A 80 -0.09 -1.61 -6.38
N HIS A 81 -0.91 -0.77 -5.77
CA HIS A 81 -2.34 -0.67 -6.09
C HIS A 81 -2.66 0.44 -7.11
N THR A 82 -1.63 1.07 -7.67
CA THR A 82 -1.74 2.10 -8.71
C THR A 82 -1.42 1.55 -10.10
N GLU A 83 -1.66 2.37 -11.13
CA GLU A 83 -1.44 2.06 -12.56
C GLU A 83 -0.21 2.81 -13.12
N ASP A 84 0.62 3.41 -12.26
CA ASP A 84 1.80 4.20 -12.66
C ASP A 84 3.02 3.27 -12.85
N GLU A 85 3.07 2.58 -14.01
CA GLU A 85 4.10 1.58 -14.31
C GLU A 85 5.53 2.14 -14.25
N SER A 86 5.74 3.38 -14.70
CA SER A 86 7.05 4.03 -14.64
C SER A 86 7.53 4.20 -13.19
N THR A 87 6.64 4.66 -12.30
CA THR A 87 6.96 4.78 -10.87
C THR A 87 7.22 3.41 -10.24
N LEU A 88 6.43 2.40 -10.61
CA LEU A 88 6.61 1.03 -10.13
C LEU A 88 7.95 0.44 -10.57
N LEU A 89 8.34 0.60 -11.84
CA LEU A 89 9.62 0.10 -12.33
C LEU A 89 10.78 0.76 -11.60
N HIS A 90 10.75 2.08 -11.41
CA HIS A 90 11.78 2.79 -10.64
C HIS A 90 11.85 2.28 -9.20
N LEU A 91 10.70 2.11 -8.55
CA LEU A 91 10.64 1.57 -7.19
C LEU A 91 11.19 0.14 -7.09
N ALA A 92 10.90 -0.73 -8.07
CA ALA A 92 11.42 -2.09 -8.12
C ALA A 92 12.96 -2.10 -8.21
N GLN A 93 13.52 -1.26 -9.09
CA GLN A 93 14.97 -1.09 -9.23
C GLN A 93 15.63 -0.59 -7.94
N GLU A 94 15.02 0.38 -7.25
CA GLU A 94 15.53 0.86 -5.96
C GLU A 94 15.44 -0.22 -4.88
N CYS A 95 14.34 -0.97 -4.81
CA CYS A 95 14.20 -2.12 -3.90
C CYS A 95 15.30 -3.16 -4.14
N MET A 96 15.59 -3.50 -5.41
CA MET A 96 16.69 -4.40 -5.78
C MET A 96 18.03 -3.88 -5.26
N ARG A 97 18.31 -2.60 -5.50
CA ARG A 97 19.58 -1.96 -5.12
C ARG A 97 19.83 -2.02 -3.61
N ILE A 98 18.79 -1.99 -2.79
CA ILE A 98 18.91 -2.03 -1.32
C ILE A 98 18.66 -3.42 -0.72
N GLY A 99 18.46 -4.46 -1.54
CA GLY A 99 18.22 -5.83 -1.08
C GLY A 99 16.79 -6.12 -0.63
N GLU A 100 15.82 -5.23 -0.87
CA GLU A 100 14.39 -5.44 -0.59
C GLU A 100 13.72 -6.33 -1.66
N THR A 101 14.25 -7.54 -1.82
CA THR A 101 13.87 -8.49 -2.88
C THR A 101 12.40 -8.87 -2.87
N SER A 102 11.79 -8.99 -1.69
CA SER A 102 10.36 -9.30 -1.55
C SER A 102 9.45 -8.20 -2.13
N SER A 103 9.82 -6.93 -1.95
CA SER A 103 9.07 -5.80 -2.50
C SER A 103 9.28 -5.71 -4.01
N ALA A 104 10.53 -5.85 -4.47
CA ALA A 104 10.88 -5.85 -5.89
C ALA A 104 10.12 -6.96 -6.66
N LEU A 105 10.11 -8.19 -6.11
CA LEU A 105 9.42 -9.33 -6.71
C LEU A 105 7.94 -9.03 -6.96
N ARG A 106 7.22 -8.55 -5.95
CA ARG A 106 5.79 -8.23 -6.07
C ARG A 106 5.52 -7.15 -7.13
N ILE A 107 6.43 -6.19 -7.28
CA ILE A 107 6.30 -5.14 -8.29
C ILE A 107 6.55 -5.70 -9.70
N TYR A 108 7.59 -6.52 -9.89
CA TYR A 108 7.86 -7.15 -11.18
C TYR A 108 6.75 -8.14 -11.59
N GLU A 109 6.16 -8.86 -10.64
CA GLU A 109 4.96 -9.68 -10.85
C GLU A 109 3.80 -8.82 -11.38
N LYS A 110 3.57 -7.65 -10.76
CA LYS A 110 2.53 -6.72 -11.21
C LYS A 110 2.81 -6.15 -12.61
N LEU A 111 4.07 -5.86 -12.93
CA LEU A 111 4.48 -5.34 -14.24
C LEU A 111 4.54 -6.43 -15.33
N GLY A 112 4.42 -7.72 -14.96
CA GLY A 112 4.51 -8.84 -15.91
C GLY A 112 5.93 -9.13 -16.41
N ASP A 113 6.97 -8.69 -15.69
CA ASP A 113 8.37 -8.95 -16.06
C ASP A 113 8.82 -10.34 -15.61
N ALA A 114 8.43 -11.35 -16.38
CA ALA A 114 8.71 -12.76 -16.07
C ALA A 114 10.21 -13.06 -15.91
N THR A 115 11.08 -12.36 -16.66
CA THR A 115 12.53 -12.52 -16.58
C THR A 115 13.04 -12.14 -15.20
N MET A 116 12.66 -10.95 -14.73
CA MET A 116 13.07 -10.46 -13.41
C MET A 116 12.44 -11.27 -12.27
N VAL A 117 11.20 -11.74 -12.45
CA VAL A 117 10.54 -12.62 -11.48
C VAL A 117 11.33 -13.93 -11.30
N SER A 118 11.67 -14.63 -12.39
CA SER A 118 12.44 -15.88 -12.30
C SER A 118 13.82 -15.65 -11.66
N PHE A 119 14.54 -14.61 -12.10
CA PHE A 119 15.83 -14.25 -11.53
C PHE A 119 15.74 -14.03 -10.01
N LEU A 120 14.73 -13.30 -9.55
CA LEU A 120 14.52 -13.02 -8.13
C LEU A 120 14.09 -14.24 -7.31
N GLN A 121 13.42 -15.22 -7.91
CA GLN A 121 13.00 -16.44 -7.23
C GLN A 121 14.16 -17.44 -7.08
N GLU A 122 15.05 -17.50 -8.06
CA GLU A 122 16.21 -18.41 -8.06
C GLU A 122 17.36 -17.94 -7.14
N ASN A 123 17.42 -16.64 -6.85
CA ASN A 123 18.52 -16.01 -6.10
C ASN A 123 18.07 -15.47 -4.72
N LYS A 124 17.09 -16.11 -4.08
CA LYS A 124 16.62 -15.76 -2.72
C LYS A 124 17.52 -16.29 -1.60
#